data_AF-A0AAD4PW02-F1
#
_entry.id   AF-A0AAD4PW02-F1
#
_cell.length_a   1.000
_cell.length_b   1.000
_cell.length_c   1.000
_cell.angle_alpha   90.00
_cell.angle_beta   90.00
_cell.angle_gamma   90.00
#
_symmetry.space_group_name_H-M   'P 1'
#
loop_
_entity.id
_entity.type
_entity.pdbx_description
1 polymer ?
#
loop_
_entity_poly.entity_id
_entity_poly.type
_entity_poly.pdbx_seq_one_letter_code
_entity_poly.pdbx_strand_id
1 'polypeptide(L)'
;MPPSPTKHLFDCLIKGYTTALQLNAILLKERYDLRVAIQRQKTKRTIKGRVLNMPRAMGVSEAQEITAAALAHPEASQIPNLEALEGRRRALPTCSNCKLVGHIRTYCPTRPT
;
A
#
# COMPACT_ATOMS: atom_id res chain seq x y z
N MET A 1 -27.05 40.70 39.37
CA MET A 1 -26.89 39.64 40.39
C MET A 1 -25.81 38.68 39.91
N PRO A 2 -24.83 38.30 40.75
CA PRO A 2 -23.90 37.23 40.39
C PRO A 2 -24.68 35.92 40.16
N PRO A 3 -24.20 35.03 39.28
CA PRO A 3 -24.83 33.73 39.05
C PRO A 3 -24.88 32.94 40.36
N SER A 4 -25.95 32.17 40.57
CA SER A 4 -26.05 31.34 41.77
C SER A 4 -24.85 30.37 41.81
N PRO A 5 -24.30 30.08 43.00
CA PRO A 5 -23.13 29.20 43.15
C PRO A 5 -23.32 27.84 42.45
N THR A 6 -24.55 27.34 42.43
CA THR A 6 -24.92 26.08 41.76
C THR A 6 -24.81 26.17 40.24
N LYS A 7 -25.25 27.28 39.61
CA LYS A 7 -25.15 27.47 38.16
C LYS A 7 -23.69 27.51 37.71
N HIS A 8 -22.86 28.23 38.45
CA HIS A 8 -21.42 28.29 38.17
C HIS A 8 -20.76 26.90 38.24
N LEU A 9 -21.11 26.10 39.25
CA LEU A 9 -20.63 24.71 39.35
C LEU A 9 -21.02 23.87 38.14
N PHE A 10 -22.28 23.93 37.70
CA PHE A 10 -22.72 23.20 36.51
C PHE A 10 -21.99 23.65 35.24
N ASP A 11 -21.81 24.95 35.05
CA ASP A 11 -21.07 25.48 33.89
C ASP A 11 -19.62 25.00 33.89
N CYS A 12 -18.95 24.96 35.05
CA CYS A 12 -17.60 24.42 35.17
C CYS A 12 -17.55 22.92 34.83
N LEU A 13 -18.52 22.13 35.31
CA LEU A 13 -18.60 20.70 35.02
C LEU A 13 -18.83 20.43 33.53
N ILE A 14 -19.77 21.14 32.91
CA ILE A 14 -20.07 21.00 31.49
C ILE A 14 -18.84 21.37 30.66
N LYS A 15 -18.20 22.51 30.96
CA LYS A 15 -16.98 22.94 30.27
C LYS A 15 -15.86 21.90 30.44
N GLY A 16 -15.59 21.47 31.67
CA GLY A 16 -14.58 20.46 31.97
C GLY A 16 -14.81 19.16 31.18
N TYR A 17 -16.04 18.68 31.14
CA TYR A 17 -16.41 17.48 30.39
C TYR A 17 -16.25 17.68 28.88
N THR A 18 -16.70 18.81 28.32
CA THR A 18 -16.53 19.10 26.89
C THR A 18 -15.05 19.16 26.48
N THR A 19 -14.20 19.79 27.29
CA THR A 19 -12.76 19.83 27.06
C THR A 19 -12.15 18.43 27.11
N ALA A 20 -12.54 17.61 28.10
CA ALA A 20 -12.07 16.24 28.23
C ALA A 20 -12.47 15.38 27.01
N LEU A 21 -13.70 15.54 26.49
CA LEU A 21 -14.14 14.85 25.28
C LEU A 21 -13.33 15.26 24.05
N GLN A 22 -13.09 16.55 23.85
CA GLN A 22 -12.30 17.05 22.72
C GLN A 22 -10.86 16.51 22.76
N LEU A 23 -10.24 16.54 23.94
CA LEU A 23 -8.90 15.96 24.13
C LEU A 23 -8.89 14.46 23.86
N ASN A 24 -9.88 13.72 24.38
CA ASN A 24 -9.98 12.28 24.12
C ASN A 24 -10.15 11.96 22.63
N ALA A 25 -10.93 12.76 21.88
CA ALA A 25 -11.09 12.57 20.45
C ALA A 25 -9.75 12.73 19.70
N ILE A 26 -8.95 13.74 20.05
CA ILE A 26 -7.62 13.96 19.48
C ILE A 26 -6.70 12.78 19.83
N LEU A 27 -6.64 12.39 21.10
CA LEU A 27 -5.81 11.29 21.58
C LEU A 27 -6.16 9.96 20.91
N LEU A 28 -7.45 9.68 20.69
CA LEU A 28 -7.89 8.47 20.01
C LEU A 28 -7.39 8.42 18.57
N LYS A 29 -7.44 9.56 17.86
CA LYS A 29 -6.91 9.69 16.50
C LYS A 29 -5.40 9.50 16.47
N GLU A 30 -4.66 10.21 17.31
CA GLU A 30 -3.21 10.09 17.40
C GLU A 30 -2.77 8.66 17.75
N ARG A 31 -3.47 8.03 18.70
CA ARG A 31 -3.20 6.64 19.08
C ARG A 31 -3.44 5.68 17.91
N TYR A 32 -4.49 5.90 17.12
CA TYR A 32 -4.74 5.12 15.92
C TYR A 32 -3.63 5.32 14.88
N ASP A 33 -3.28 6.57 14.58
CA ASP A 33 -2.24 6.91 13.61
C ASP A 33 -0.88 6.31 14.00
N LEU A 34 -0.52 6.38 15.29
CA LEU A 34 0.67 5.74 15.83
C LEU A 34 0.66 4.22 15.65
N ARG A 35 -0.46 3.55 15.92
CA ARG A 35 -0.58 2.09 15.70
C ARG A 35 -0.41 1.73 14.23
N VAL A 36 -1.01 2.50 13.33
CA VAL A 36 -0.86 2.32 11.89
C VAL A 36 0.60 2.53 11.46
N ALA A 37 1.26 3.57 11.95
CA ALA A 37 2.67 3.85 11.67
C ALA A 37 3.60 2.72 12.15
N ILE A 38 3.37 2.21 13.38
CA ILE A 38 4.11 1.06 13.93
C ILE A 38 3.90 -0.17 13.05
N GLN A 39 2.66 -0.46 12.64
CA GLN A 39 2.37 -1.61 11.80
C GLN A 39 3.07 -1.51 10.45
N ARG A 40 3.04 -0.32 9.82
CA ARG A 40 3.78 -0.04 8.58
C ARG A 40 5.29 -0.20 8.75
N GLN A 41 5.84 0.22 9.89
CA GLN A 41 7.27 0.06 10.15
C GLN A 41 7.64 -1.42 10.36
N LYS A 42 6.80 -2.18 11.08
CA LYS A 42 6.98 -3.64 11.25
C LYS A 42 6.97 -4.34 9.90
N THR A 43 5.98 -4.08 9.05
CA THR A 43 5.93 -4.70 7.71
C THR A 43 7.15 -4.33 6.87
N LYS A 44 7.57 -3.06 6.88
CA LYS A 44 8.81 -2.62 6.20
C LYS A 44 10.05 -3.38 6.72
N ARG A 45 10.19 -3.55 8.03
CA ARG A 45 11.31 -4.32 8.63
C ARG A 45 11.26 -5.79 8.22
N THR A 46 10.08 -6.42 8.24
CA THR A 46 9.90 -7.80 7.79
C THR A 46 10.27 -7.97 6.31
N ILE A 47 9.82 -7.06 5.44
CA ILE A 47 10.16 -7.08 4.01
C ILE A 47 11.66 -6.92 3.83
N LYS A 48 12.27 -5.91 4.48
CA LYS A 48 13.72 -5.69 4.40
C LYS A 48 14.52 -6.89 4.90
N GLY A 49 14.07 -7.52 5.99
CA GLY A 49 14.67 -8.74 6.52
C GLY A 49 14.59 -9.91 5.56
N ARG A 50 13.44 -10.11 4.89
CA ARG A 50 13.31 -11.14 3.83
C ARG A 50 14.24 -10.89 2.65
N VAL A 51 14.38 -9.63 2.22
CA VAL A 51 15.30 -9.26 1.12
C VAL A 51 16.76 -9.49 1.51
N LEU A 52 17.15 -9.13 2.73
CA LEU A 52 18.53 -9.31 3.21
C LEU A 52 18.88 -10.78 3.48
N ASN A 53 17.90 -11.59 3.90
CA ASN A 53 18.09 -13.01 4.19
C ASN A 53 17.85 -13.91 2.97
N MET A 54 17.57 -13.35 1.79
CA MET A 54 17.64 -14.13 0.54
C MET A 54 19.09 -14.59 0.37
N PRO A 55 19.35 -15.92 0.35
CA PRO A 55 20.71 -16.43 0.22
C PRO A 55 21.26 -16.00 -1.14
N ARG A 56 22.25 -15.10 -1.11
CA ARG A 56 22.92 -14.50 -2.27
C ARG A 56 21.94 -13.74 -3.17
N ALA A 57 21.97 -12.41 -3.11
CA ALA A 57 21.37 -11.61 -4.19
C ALA A 57 21.97 -12.13 -5.50
N MET A 58 21.17 -12.80 -6.34
CA MET A 58 21.60 -13.19 -7.68
C MET A 58 22.17 -11.94 -8.32
N GLY A 59 23.45 -11.98 -8.67
CA GLY A 59 24.05 -10.91 -9.44
C GLY A 59 23.27 -10.73 -10.73
N VAL A 60 23.16 -9.51 -11.25
CA VAL A 60 22.47 -9.25 -12.53
C VAL A 60 22.98 -10.19 -13.64
N SER A 61 24.28 -10.55 -13.60
CA SER A 61 24.90 -11.55 -14.47
C SER A 61 24.34 -12.97 -14.28
N GLU A 62 24.22 -13.43 -13.03
CA GLU A 62 23.69 -14.77 -12.72
C GLU A 62 22.22 -14.90 -13.14
N ALA A 63 21.43 -13.83 -12.94
CA ALA A 63 20.05 -13.78 -13.40
C ALA A 63 19.96 -13.80 -14.94
N GLN A 64 20.85 -13.08 -15.63
CA GLN A 64 20.93 -13.06 -17.08
C GLN A 64 21.34 -14.43 -17.65
N GLU A 65 22.31 -15.10 -17.05
CA GLU A 65 22.75 -16.45 -17.45
C GLU A 65 21.64 -17.48 -17.29
N ILE A 66 20.87 -17.42 -16.20
CA ILE A 66 19.72 -18.31 -15.99
C ILE A 66 18.64 -18.05 -17.05
N THR A 67 18.35 -16.78 -17.37
CA THR A 67 17.38 -16.45 -18.43
C THR A 67 17.87 -16.87 -19.81
N ALA A 68 19.16 -16.73 -20.11
CA ALA A 68 19.75 -17.15 -21.38
C ALA A 68 19.76 -18.67 -21.52
N ALA A 69 20.10 -19.40 -20.45
CA ALA A 69 20.07 -20.86 -20.42
C ALA A 69 18.64 -21.41 -20.57
N ALA A 70 17.65 -20.77 -19.95
CA ALA A 70 16.23 -21.14 -20.08
C ALA A 70 15.68 -20.92 -21.51
N LEU A 71 16.21 -19.93 -22.23
CA LEU A 71 15.85 -19.66 -23.63
C LEU A 71 16.57 -20.60 -24.62
N ALA A 72 17.75 -21.12 -24.26
CA ALA A 72 18.56 -21.99 -25.11
C ALA A 72 18.09 -23.47 -25.10
N HIS A 73 17.46 -23.94 -24.02
CA HIS A 73 16.92 -25.30 -23.91
C HIS A 73 15.46 -25.30 -23.44
N PRO A 74 14.47 -25.18 -24.35
CA PRO A 74 13.05 -25.17 -23.99
C PRO A 74 12.54 -26.53 -23.44
N GLU A 75 13.28 -27.63 -23.61
CA GLU A 75 12.79 -28.98 -23.25
C GLU A 75 13.35 -29.57 -21.95
N ALA A 76 14.30 -28.92 -21.27
CA ALA A 76 14.95 -29.49 -20.08
C ALA A 76 14.52 -28.88 -18.74
N SER A 77 13.58 -27.92 -18.74
CA SER A 77 12.99 -27.44 -17.49
C SER A 77 11.78 -28.30 -17.15
N GLN A 78 11.98 -29.35 -16.34
CA GLN A 78 10.91 -29.84 -15.48
C GLN A 78 10.62 -28.74 -14.46
N ILE A 79 9.81 -27.77 -14.90
CA ILE A 79 9.29 -26.68 -14.09
C ILE A 79 8.44 -27.33 -12.99
N PRO A 80 8.77 -27.18 -11.69
CA PRO A 80 7.83 -27.55 -10.65
C PRO A 80 6.58 -26.71 -10.86
N ASN A 81 5.46 -27.38 -11.10
CA ASN A 81 4.17 -26.86 -11.50
C ASN A 81 3.95 -25.37 -11.11
N LEU A 82 4.22 -24.46 -12.07
CA LEU A 82 4.03 -23.01 -11.94
C LEU A 82 2.55 -22.58 -12.07
N GLU A 83 1.60 -23.51 -12.12
CA GLU A 83 0.17 -23.18 -12.13
C GLU A 83 -0.26 -22.41 -10.85
N ALA A 84 0.53 -22.45 -9.78
CA ALA A 84 0.27 -21.69 -8.56
C ALA A 84 0.77 -20.22 -8.58
N LEU A 85 1.46 -19.77 -9.65
CA LEU A 85 2.08 -18.44 -9.72
C LEU A 85 1.59 -17.56 -10.88
N GLU A 86 0.61 -18.01 -11.66
CA GLU A 86 -0.07 -17.15 -12.63
C GLU A 86 -1.00 -16.17 -11.90
N GLY A 87 -0.40 -15.13 -11.32
CA GLY A 87 -1.13 -13.93 -10.95
C GLY A 87 -1.99 -13.48 -12.12
N ARG A 88 -3.24 -13.09 -11.84
CA ARG A 88 -4.24 -12.67 -12.83
C ARG A 88 -3.60 -11.74 -13.86
N ARG A 89 -3.36 -12.25 -15.07
CA ARG A 89 -2.80 -11.45 -16.19
C ARG A 89 -3.76 -10.29 -16.43
N ARG A 90 -3.33 -9.08 -16.08
CA ARG A 90 -4.13 -7.88 -16.36
C ARG A 90 -4.16 -7.68 -17.86
N ALA A 91 -5.35 -7.54 -18.42
CA ALA A 91 -5.51 -7.21 -19.83
C ALA A 91 -4.74 -5.92 -20.14
N LEU A 92 -4.15 -5.87 -21.33
CA LEU A 92 -3.55 -4.65 -21.87
C LEU A 92 -4.61 -3.52 -21.86
N PRO A 93 -4.20 -2.26 -21.60
CA PRO A 93 -5.13 -1.15 -21.52
C PRO A 93 -5.89 -0.97 -22.84
N THR A 94 -7.20 -0.77 -22.75
CA THR A 94 -8.06 -0.44 -23.90
C THR A 94 -8.32 1.06 -23.93
N CYS A 95 -8.11 1.68 -25.09
CA CYS A 95 -8.35 3.10 -25.26
C CYS A 95 -9.86 3.39 -25.27
N SER A 96 -10.36 4.28 -24.40
CA SER A 96 -11.78 4.66 -24.39
C SER A 96 -12.22 5.51 -25.58
N ASN A 97 -11.28 6.10 -26.33
CA ASN A 97 -11.57 6.93 -27.51
C ASN A 97 -11.68 6.08 -28.79
N CYS A 98 -10.62 5.32 -29.13
CA CYS A 98 -10.58 4.52 -30.36
C CYS A 98 -10.82 3.02 -30.17
N LYS A 99 -11.01 2.54 -28.92
CA LYS A 99 -11.25 1.13 -28.56
C LYS A 99 -10.13 0.15 -28.94
N LEU A 100 -8.98 0.66 -29.40
CA LEU A 100 -7.79 -0.15 -29.66
C LEU A 100 -7.08 -0.52 -28.35
N VAL A 101 -6.49 -1.72 -28.33
CA VAL A 101 -5.72 -2.25 -27.21
C VAL A 101 -4.28 -1.72 -27.27
N GLY A 102 -3.66 -1.48 -26.11
CA GLY A 102 -2.24 -1.14 -25.99
C GLY A 102 -1.95 0.31 -25.60
N HIS A 103 -2.97 1.17 -25.48
CA HIS A 103 -2.80 2.56 -25.02
C HIS A 103 -4.04 3.08 -24.28
N ILE A 104 -3.85 4.16 -23.52
CA ILE A 104 -4.92 4.88 -22.81
C ILE A 104 -5.30 6.15 -23.57
N ARG A 105 -6.47 6.75 -23.23
CA ARG A 105 -7.03 7.94 -23.92
C ARG A 105 -6.05 9.10 -24.10
N THR A 106 -5.12 9.30 -23.17
CA THR A 106 -4.14 10.40 -23.20
C THR A 106 -3.13 10.26 -24.33
N TYR A 107 -2.78 9.04 -24.72
CA TYR A 107 -1.84 8.73 -25.80
C TYR A 107 -2.56 8.29 -27.08
N CYS A 108 -3.84 8.64 -27.22
CA CYS A 108 -4.63 8.23 -28.36
C CYS A 108 -4.22 9.05 -29.61
N PRO A 109 -3.85 8.39 -30.73
CA PRO A 109 -3.44 9.08 -31.95
C PRO A 109 -4.59 9.84 -32.62
N THR A 110 -5.84 9.47 -32.33
CA THR A 110 -7.04 10.15 -32.83
C THR A 110 -7.61 11.14 -31.82
N ARG A 111 -6.84 11.55 -30.80
CA ARG A 111 -7.28 12.59 -29.85
C ARG A 111 -7.36 13.93 -30.60
N PRO A 112 -8.55 14.54 -30.76
CA PRO A 112 -8.61 15.93 -31.18
C PRO A 112 -7.95 16.77 -30.07
N THR A 113 -6.99 17.60 -30.45
CA THR A 113 -6.30 18.53 -29.56
C THR A 113 -7.26 19.49 -28.90
#